data_AF-A0A060BX71-F1
#
_entry.id   AF-A0A060BX71-F1
#
_cell.length_a   1.000
_cell.length_b   1.000
_cell.length_c   1.000
_cell.angle_alpha   90.00
_cell.angle_beta   90.00
_cell.angle_gamma   90.00
#
_symmetry.space_group_name_H-M   'P 1'
#
loop_
_entity.id
_entity.type
_entity.pdbx_description
1 polymer ?
#
loop_
_entity_poly.entity_id
_entity_poly.type
_entity_poly.pdbx_seq_one_letter_code
_entity_poly.pdbx_strand_id
1 'polypeptide(L)'
;MKRIIEKVGIVFLVVWMESLGLFAQNPVIQTMFTADPAPFVRNDTLFLYVGRDEADAPRNGYLMREYRLFTTTDMVNWTAYPAPLRTSDFSWSAGDASAAQVIYRMDKYYWYVST
;
A
#
# COMPACT_ATOMS: atom_id res chain seq x y z
N MET A 1 46.85 8.84 -16.66
CA MET A 1 45.65 8.59 -17.49
C MET A 1 45.09 7.17 -17.34
N LYS A 2 45.86 6.09 -17.57
CA LYS A 2 45.40 4.69 -17.39
C LYS A 2 44.68 4.39 -16.06
N ARG A 3 45.30 4.77 -14.94
CA ARG A 3 44.73 4.59 -13.58
C ARG A 3 43.40 5.32 -13.32
N ILE A 4 43.12 6.39 -14.07
CA ILE A 4 41.86 7.14 -13.95
C ILE A 4 40.77 6.43 -14.75
N ILE A 5 41.10 5.97 -15.96
CA ILE A 5 40.21 5.20 -16.84
C ILE A 5 39.80 3.88 -16.16
N GLU A 6 40.74 3.17 -15.51
CA GLU A 6 40.44 1.95 -14.74
C GLU A 6 39.48 2.21 -13.58
N LYS A 7 39.68 3.30 -12.82
CA LYS A 7 38.81 3.66 -11.69
C LYS A 7 37.41 4.06 -12.16
N VAL A 8 37.29 4.84 -13.24
CA VAL A 8 36.00 5.21 -13.83
C VAL A 8 35.28 3.98 -14.36
N GLY A 9 35.99 3.06 -15.01
CA GLY A 9 35.44 1.79 -15.48
C GLY A 9 34.87 0.94 -14.35
N ILE A 10 35.57 0.84 -13.21
CA ILE A 10 35.10 0.10 -12.03
C ILE A 10 33.83 0.74 -11.44
N VAL A 11 33.78 2.07 -11.32
CA VAL A 11 32.58 2.76 -10.81
C VAL A 11 31.38 2.52 -11.72
N PHE A 12 31.57 2.62 -13.04
CA PHE A 12 30.50 2.31 -13.99
C PHE A 12 30.03 0.85 -13.89
N LEU A 13 30.94 -0.11 -13.72
CA LEU A 13 30.61 -1.52 -13.59
C LEU A 13 29.81 -1.82 -12.32
N VAL A 14 30.17 -1.19 -11.20
CA VAL A 14 29.46 -1.31 -9.92
C VAL A 14 28.04 -0.74 -10.04
N VAL A 15 27.88 0.45 -10.62
CA VAL A 15 26.55 1.06 -10.84
C VAL A 15 25.68 0.21 -11.78
N TRP A 16 26.29 -0.42 -12.79
CA TRP A 16 25.58 -1.34 -13.69
C TRP A 16 25.11 -2.62 -12.99
N MET A 17 25.95 -3.22 -12.13
CA MET A 17 25.58 -4.41 -11.36
C MET A 17 24.43 -4.15 -10.38
N GLU A 18 24.37 -2.96 -9.78
CA GLU A 18 23.30 -2.57 -8.85
C GLU A 18 21.94 -2.43 -9.56
N SER A 19 21.92 -2.10 -10.86
CA SER A 19 20.69 -1.88 -11.63
C SER A 19 20.00 -3.15 -12.14
N LEU A 20 20.70 -4.29 -12.18
CA LEU A 20 20.20 -5.54 -12.75
C LEU A 20 19.28 -6.35 -11.80
N GLY A 21 19.05 -5.87 -10.57
CA GLY A 21 18.29 -6.57 -9.53
C GLY A 21 16.96 -5.91 -9.10
N LEU A 22 16.56 -4.79 -9.71
CA LEU A 22 15.37 -4.05 -9.28
C LEU A 22 14.10 -4.62 -9.94
N PHE A 23 13.56 -5.70 -9.37
CA PHE A 23 12.18 -6.11 -9.63
C PHE A 23 11.22 -5.36 -8.70
N ALA A 24 10.08 -4.89 -9.22
CA ALA A 24 9.01 -4.38 -8.37
C ALA A 24 8.53 -5.52 -7.44
N GLN A 25 8.56 -5.30 -6.13
CA GLN A 25 8.02 -6.24 -5.13
C GLN A 25 6.51 -6.25 -5.20
N ASN A 26 5.97 -6.99 -6.16
CA ASN A 26 4.55 -7.29 -6.25
C ASN A 26 4.30 -8.71 -5.71
N PRO A 27 3.28 -8.90 -4.84
CA PRO A 27 2.47 -7.86 -4.21
C PRO A 27 3.21 -7.11 -3.09
N VAL A 28 2.91 -5.82 -2.92
CA VAL A 28 3.55 -4.95 -1.91
C VAL A 28 3.13 -5.29 -0.47
N ILE A 29 1.90 -5.82 -0.30
CA ILE A 29 1.42 -6.41 0.95
C ILE A 29 1.33 -7.93 0.74
N GLN A 30 1.99 -8.70 1.60
CA GLN A 30 2.13 -10.16 1.44
C GLN A 30 1.43 -10.98 2.54
N THR A 31 0.88 -10.31 3.55
CA THR A 31 0.30 -10.96 4.73
C THR A 31 -1.22 -11.11 4.66
N MET A 32 -1.88 -10.50 3.67
CA MET A 32 -3.32 -10.60 3.42
C MET A 32 -3.65 -10.21 1.98
N PHE A 33 -4.84 -10.58 1.51
CA PHE A 33 -5.38 -10.08 0.25
C PHE A 33 -5.94 -8.67 0.45
N THR A 34 -5.48 -7.73 -0.37
CA THR A 34 -5.87 -6.32 -0.31
C THR A 34 -6.36 -5.87 -1.67
N ALA A 35 -7.45 -5.09 -1.69
CA ALA A 35 -8.05 -4.54 -2.89
C ALA A 35 -8.33 -3.03 -2.74
N ASP A 36 -8.63 -2.39 -3.87
CA ASP A 36 -9.07 -1.00 -3.98
C ASP A 36 -8.16 0.03 -3.25
N PRO A 37 -6.86 0.11 -3.62
CA PRO A 37 -5.93 0.99 -2.94
C PRO A 37 -6.26 2.48 -3.12
N ALA A 38 -6.36 3.18 -1.99
CA ALA A 38 -6.52 4.63 -1.91
C ALA A 38 -5.31 5.26 -1.20
N PRO A 39 -4.24 5.59 -1.96
CA PRO A 39 -3.06 6.22 -1.40
C PRO A 39 -3.31 7.70 -1.06
N PHE A 40 -2.77 8.14 0.08
CA PHE A 40 -2.77 9.53 0.53
C PHE A 40 -1.39 9.88 1.10
N VAL A 41 -0.79 11.00 0.69
CA VAL A 41 0.55 11.40 1.15
C VAL A 41 0.45 12.61 2.07
N ARG A 42 1.14 12.56 3.21
CA ARG A 42 1.32 13.69 4.12
C ARG A 42 2.62 13.56 4.91
N ASN A 43 3.37 14.65 5.04
CA ASN A 43 4.62 14.73 5.79
C ASN A 43 5.59 13.58 5.42
N ASP A 44 5.88 13.41 4.12
CA ASP A 44 6.72 12.34 3.56
C ASP A 44 6.28 10.90 3.86
N THR A 45 5.08 10.71 4.41
CA THR A 45 4.50 9.40 4.64
C THR A 45 3.37 9.16 3.65
N LEU A 46 3.44 8.04 2.92
CA LEU A 46 2.30 7.51 2.18
C LEU A 46 1.49 6.61 3.12
N PHE A 47 0.21 6.94 3.23
CA PHE A 47 -0.83 6.14 3.88
C PHE A 47 -1.59 5.40 2.78
N LEU A 48 -1.59 4.07 2.87
CA LEU A 48 -2.28 3.19 1.93
C LEU A 48 -3.50 2.59 2.64
N TYR A 49 -4.67 3.10 2.29
CA TYR A 49 -5.96 2.57 2.71
C TYR A 49 -6.44 1.56 1.68
N VAL A 50 -6.90 0.39 2.14
CA VAL A 50 -7.36 -0.71 1.27
C VAL A 50 -8.54 -1.43 1.93
N GLY A 51 -9.37 -2.10 1.13
CA GLY A 51 -10.26 -3.15 1.63
C GLY A 51 -9.50 -4.47 1.79
N ARG A 52 -9.95 -5.34 2.71
CA ARG A 52 -9.39 -6.69 2.88
C ARG A 52 -10.31 -7.72 2.23
N ASP A 53 -9.84 -8.39 1.20
CA ASP A 53 -10.50 -9.60 0.67
C ASP A 53 -10.29 -10.77 1.64
N GLU A 54 -11.39 -11.44 2.00
CA GLU A 54 -11.38 -12.55 2.94
C GLU A 54 -11.47 -13.92 2.24
N ALA A 55 -10.78 -14.91 2.81
CA ALA A 55 -10.61 -16.22 2.18
C ALA A 55 -11.91 -17.04 2.10
N ASP A 56 -12.92 -16.71 2.91
CA ASP A 56 -14.26 -17.32 2.91
C ASP A 56 -15.22 -16.66 1.90
N ALA A 57 -14.72 -15.83 0.99
CA ALA A 57 -15.51 -15.22 -0.07
C ALA A 57 -16.24 -16.28 -0.94
N PRO A 58 -17.50 -16.03 -1.32
CA PRO A 58 -18.24 -16.93 -2.20
C PRO A 58 -17.62 -16.90 -3.61
N ARG A 59 -17.76 -18.01 -4.37
CA ARG A 59 -17.12 -18.21 -5.68
C ARG A 59 -17.31 -17.05 -6.69
N ASN A 60 -18.43 -16.33 -6.62
CA ASN A 60 -18.77 -15.22 -7.51
C ASN A 60 -19.18 -13.96 -6.72
N GLY A 61 -18.54 -13.70 -5.58
CA GLY A 61 -18.80 -12.50 -4.81
C GLY A 61 -17.60 -12.08 -3.99
N TYR A 62 -17.70 -10.87 -3.45
CA TYR A 62 -16.70 -10.28 -2.58
C TYR A 62 -17.08 -10.52 -1.13
N LEU A 63 -16.07 -10.57 -0.28
CA LEU A 63 -16.26 -10.60 1.16
C LEU A 63 -15.17 -9.77 1.81
N MET A 64 -15.57 -8.61 2.28
CA MET A 64 -14.67 -7.60 2.83
C MET A 64 -15.35 -6.97 4.05
N ARG A 65 -14.94 -7.32 5.27
CA ARG A 65 -15.59 -6.78 6.49
C ARG A 65 -14.82 -5.64 7.14
N GLU A 66 -13.58 -5.41 6.70
CA GLU A 66 -12.71 -4.41 7.28
C GLU A 66 -11.88 -3.67 6.24
N TYR A 67 -11.62 -2.39 6.55
CA TYR A 67 -10.60 -1.62 5.88
C TYR A 67 -9.28 -1.74 6.64
N ARG A 68 -8.17 -1.69 5.91
CA ARG A 68 -6.80 -1.77 6.45
C ARG A 68 -6.03 -0.50 6.13
N LEU A 69 -5.06 -0.20 6.99
CA LEU A 69 -4.13 0.90 6.81
C LEU A 69 -2.69 0.38 6.87
N PHE A 70 -1.91 0.77 5.87
CA PHE A 70 -0.47 0.61 5.84
C PHE A 70 0.20 1.98 5.65
N THR A 71 1.43 2.13 6.14
CA THR A 71 2.22 3.33 5.85
C THR A 71 3.62 2.98 5.40
N THR A 72 4.21 3.87 4.59
CA THR A 72 5.61 3.78 4.17
C THR A 72 6.17 5.19 3.96
N THR A 73 7.49 5.33 4.11
CA THR A 73 8.25 6.53 3.75
C THR A 73 9.23 6.27 2.60
N ASP A 74 9.39 5.01 2.17
CA ASP A 74 10.37 4.59 1.17
C ASP A 74 9.79 3.74 0.02
N MET A 75 8.47 3.46 0.06
CA MET A 75 7.74 2.62 -0.91
C MET A 75 8.18 1.15 -0.96
N VAL A 76 9.04 0.71 -0.04
CA VAL A 76 9.60 -0.64 0.03
C VAL A 76 9.19 -1.32 1.33
N ASN A 77 9.35 -0.63 2.46
CA ASN A 77 9.04 -1.12 3.79
C ASN A 77 7.69 -0.55 4.25
N TRP A 78 6.76 -1.46 4.55
CA TRP A 78 5.38 -1.12 4.92
C TRP A 78 5.11 -1.46 6.37
N THR A 79 4.63 -0.48 7.13
CA THR A 79 4.12 -0.68 8.49
C THR A 79 2.62 -0.97 8.43
N ALA A 80 2.19 -2.09 9.00
CA ALA A 80 0.78 -2.45 9.08
C ALA A 80 0.15 -1.97 10.39
N TYR A 81 -1.04 -1.39 10.31
CA TYR A 81 -1.83 -0.99 11.48
C TYR A 81 -3.01 -1.95 11.71
N PRO A 82 -3.57 -2.02 12.94
CA PRO A 82 -4.87 -2.66 13.18
C PRO A 82 -5.95 -2.07 12.27
N ALA A 83 -7.02 -2.82 11.99
CA ALA A 83 -8.12 -2.33 11.17
C ALA A 83 -8.71 -1.04 11.78
N PRO A 84 -8.56 0.12 11.12
CA PRO A 84 -9.08 1.39 11.64
C PRO A 84 -10.60 1.52 11.52
N LEU A 85 -11.24 0.74 10.64
CA LEU A 85 -12.66 0.84 10.33
C LEU A 85 -13.20 -0.52 9.87
N ARG A 86 -14.38 -0.89 10.36
CA ARG A 86 -15.13 -2.09 9.96
C ARG A 86 -16.51 -1.72 9.45
N THR A 87 -17.08 -2.57 8.61
CA THR A 87 -18.45 -2.41 8.12
C THR A 87 -19.45 -2.41 9.28
N SER A 88 -19.19 -3.21 10.31
CA SER A 88 -19.97 -3.27 11.56
C SER A 88 -19.99 -1.97 12.37
N ASP A 89 -19.08 -1.03 12.12
CA ASP A 89 -19.06 0.26 12.81
C ASP A 89 -20.20 1.18 12.31
N PHE A 90 -20.78 0.86 11.15
CA PHE A 90 -21.92 1.56 10.57
C PHE A 90 -23.20 0.74 10.73
N SER A 91 -24.18 1.29 11.46
CA SER A 91 -25.48 0.63 11.67
C SER A 91 -26.30 0.42 10.39
N TRP A 92 -25.97 1.14 9.32
CA TRP A 92 -26.65 1.12 8.03
C TRP A 92 -25.91 0.32 6.95
N SER A 93 -24.72 -0.20 7.26
CA SER A 93 -23.92 -0.96 6.31
C SER A 93 -24.63 -2.24 5.86
N ALA A 94 -24.53 -2.55 4.58
CA ALA A 94 -24.90 -3.83 3.98
C ALA A 94 -23.82 -4.93 4.20
N GLY A 95 -22.68 -4.56 4.80
CA GLY A 95 -21.65 -5.48 5.27
C GLY A 95 -20.43 -5.61 4.37
N ASP A 96 -20.31 -4.79 3.32
CA ASP A 96 -19.20 -4.86 2.35
C ASP A 96 -18.24 -3.68 2.52
N ALA A 97 -16.94 -3.91 2.62
CA ALA A 97 -15.91 -2.87 2.74
C ALA A 97 -15.35 -2.54 1.36
N SER A 98 -16.22 -2.21 0.41
CA SER A 98 -15.85 -1.92 -0.98
C SER A 98 -14.98 -0.65 -1.08
N ALA A 99 -14.45 -0.38 -2.27
CA ALA A 99 -13.64 0.80 -2.60
C ALA A 99 -14.01 2.08 -1.83
N ALA A 100 -12.97 2.72 -1.29
CA ALA A 100 -13.10 3.90 -0.44
C ALA A 100 -11.98 4.89 -0.75
N GLN A 101 -12.09 6.14 -0.26
CA GLN A 101 -11.05 7.15 -0.42
C GLN A 101 -10.92 8.05 0.81
N VAL A 102 -9.68 8.39 1.17
CA VAL A 102 -9.38 9.31 2.28
C VAL A 102 -8.86 10.64 1.75
N ILE A 103 -9.35 11.74 2.33
CA ILE A 103 -8.80 13.08 2.14
C ILE A 103 -8.54 13.75 3.50
N TYR A 104 -7.62 14.71 3.52
CA TYR A 104 -7.39 15.57 4.68
C TYR A 104 -7.97 16.98 4.43
N ARG A 105 -8.74 17.50 5.39
CA ARG A 105 -9.29 18.86 5.34
C ARG A 105 -9.54 19.38 6.76
N MET A 106 -9.20 20.65 7.04
CA MET A 106 -9.50 21.30 8.33
C MET A 106 -9.11 20.44 9.55
N ASP A 107 -7.87 19.98 9.58
CA ASP A 107 -7.30 19.18 10.67
C ASP A 107 -7.99 17.84 10.96
N LYS A 108 -8.74 17.34 9.99
CA LYS A 108 -9.43 16.05 10.05
C LYS A 108 -9.18 15.23 8.80
N TYR A 109 -9.22 13.91 8.97
CA TYR A 109 -9.27 12.94 7.89
C TYR A 109 -10.72 12.53 7.65
N TYR A 110 -11.14 12.57 6.40
CA TYR A 110 -12.46 12.12 5.97
C TYR A 110 -12.27 10.90 5.09
N TRP A 111 -12.83 9.79 5.54
CA TRP A 111 -12.84 8.54 4.80
C TRP A 111 -14.23 8.31 4.20
N TYR A 112 -14.32 8.42 2.89
CA TYR A 112 -15.54 8.14 2.13
C TYR A 112 -15.55 6.66 1.79
N VAL A 113 -16.57 5.95 2.26
CA VAL A 113 -16.70 4.49 2.14
C VAL A 113 -17.95 4.11 1.37
N SER A 114 -17.93 2.94 0.75
CA SER A 114 -19.09 2.25 0.20
C SER A 114 -19.30 0.99 1.03
N THR A 115 -20.35 0.96 1.88
CA THR A 115 -20.54 -0.12 2.85
C THR A 115 -21.97 -0.43 3.22
#